data_AF-A0A178AW89-F1
#
_entry.id   AF-A0A178AW89-F1
#
_cell.length_a   1.000
_cell.length_b   1.000
_cell.length_c   1.000
_cell.angle_alpha   90.00
_cell.angle_beta   90.00
_cell.angle_gamma   90.00
#
_symmetry.space_group_name_H-M   'P 1'
#
loop_
_entity.id
_entity.type
_entity.pdbx_description
1 polymer ?
#
loop_
_entity_poly.entity_id
_entity_poly.type
_entity_poly.pdbx_seq_one_letter_code
_entity_poly.pdbx_strand_id
1 'polypeptide(L)'
;MAISNPPTTLSANDARVLNALFDPETLPSSVAKSKDASAIDNTLPPHPNIAASELSTLEAQQNDIVRRISTSSSIQEIDAAITELDRIVEEHPNYASAYINRAMLLRMKLESQLTAAQHIFTRSTSEVQPLFTNLSRAIHLSLPFSSPTAPVSEYQAKILRTAYSHRAYLYLKAAETGASLQGLEKSELEELASKDFAGAARYGDEVAREMSVRTNPYAKMCGAIVRNALKEEMSAEA
;
A
#
# COMPACT_ATOMS: atom_id res chain seq x y z
N MET A 1 -10.39 52.04 24.04
CA MET A 1 -10.95 51.67 22.72
C MET A 1 -10.89 50.15 22.63
N ALA A 2 -12.02 49.47 22.77
CA ALA A 2 -12.11 48.04 22.55
C ALA A 2 -12.04 47.80 21.04
N ILE A 3 -10.98 47.16 20.58
CA ILE A 3 -10.84 46.73 19.18
C ILE A 3 -11.79 45.54 19.04
N SER A 4 -12.94 45.76 18.42
CA SER A 4 -13.88 44.70 18.09
C SER A 4 -13.24 43.80 17.04
N ASN A 5 -12.81 42.59 17.44
CA ASN A 5 -12.40 41.58 16.48
C ASN A 5 -13.61 41.23 15.59
N PRO A 6 -13.50 41.35 14.26
CA PRO A 6 -14.58 40.95 13.37
C PRO A 6 -14.80 39.44 13.51
N PRO A 7 -16.05 38.95 13.47
CA PRO A 7 -16.31 37.52 13.46
C PRO A 7 -15.75 36.94 12.15
N THR A 8 -14.62 36.24 12.24
CA THR A 8 -14.02 35.54 11.12
C THR A 8 -14.82 34.27 10.84
N THR A 9 -15.93 34.40 10.13
CA THR A 9 -16.64 33.24 9.59
C THR A 9 -15.87 32.74 8.37
N LEU A 10 -15.04 31.74 8.59
CA LEU A 10 -14.38 30.99 7.52
C LEU A 10 -15.43 30.40 6.58
N SER A 11 -15.17 30.45 5.27
CA SER A 11 -16.02 29.72 4.33
C SER A 11 -15.91 28.21 4.61
N ALA A 12 -16.91 27.43 4.21
CA ALA A 12 -16.85 25.97 4.34
C ALA A 12 -15.60 25.38 3.64
N ASN A 13 -15.09 26.04 2.61
CA ASN A 13 -13.89 25.62 1.91
C ASN A 13 -12.62 25.98 2.70
N ASP A 14 -12.55 27.19 3.29
CA ASP A 14 -11.40 27.62 4.10
C ASP A 14 -11.31 26.83 5.41
N ALA A 15 -12.45 26.59 6.07
CA ALA A 15 -12.51 25.74 7.25
C ALA A 15 -12.05 24.30 6.93
N ARG A 16 -12.41 23.78 5.75
CA ARG A 16 -11.95 22.46 5.28
C ARG A 16 -10.45 22.45 4.99
N VAL A 17 -9.90 23.50 4.38
CA VAL A 17 -8.47 23.62 4.07
C VAL A 17 -7.64 23.80 5.35
N LEU A 18 -8.13 24.58 6.30
CA LEU A 18 -7.47 24.76 7.59
C LEU A 18 -7.56 23.49 8.44
N ASN A 19 -8.72 22.83 8.50
CA ASN A 19 -8.84 21.52 9.12
C ASN A 19 -7.89 20.51 8.46
N ALA A 20 -7.75 20.54 7.14
CA ALA A 20 -6.77 19.71 6.44
C ALA A 20 -5.30 20.03 6.76
N LEU A 21 -5.00 21.30 7.07
CA LEU A 21 -3.67 21.76 7.45
C LEU A 21 -3.31 21.36 8.89
N PHE A 22 -4.29 21.37 9.79
CA PHE A 22 -4.11 21.13 11.23
C PHE A 22 -4.46 19.70 11.67
N ASP A 23 -5.24 19.01 10.87
CA ASP A 23 -5.67 17.62 11.05
C ASP A 23 -5.68 16.89 9.70
N PRO A 24 -4.49 16.53 9.19
CA PRO A 24 -4.39 15.83 7.91
C PRO A 24 -5.04 14.44 7.95
N GLU A 25 -5.38 13.90 9.13
CA GLU A 25 -6.10 12.62 9.28
C GLU A 25 -7.60 12.77 8.96
N THR A 26 -8.18 13.98 9.01
CA THR A 26 -9.58 14.24 8.65
C THR A 26 -9.76 14.85 7.26
N LEU A 27 -8.69 14.90 6.46
CA LEU A 27 -8.71 15.35 5.08
C LEU A 27 -9.72 14.56 4.25
N PRO A 28 -10.76 15.22 3.69
CA PRO A 28 -11.65 14.53 2.78
C PRO A 28 -10.88 14.14 1.51
N SER A 29 -10.99 12.86 1.21
CA SER A 29 -10.61 12.13 0.00
C SER A 29 -10.85 12.82 -1.36
N SER A 30 -11.46 14.00 -1.42
CA SER A 30 -11.80 14.72 -2.64
C SER A 30 -10.75 15.75 -3.08
N VAL A 31 -9.93 16.30 -2.17
CA VAL A 31 -8.95 17.36 -2.52
C VAL A 31 -7.71 16.80 -3.24
N ALA A 32 -7.28 15.58 -2.91
CA ALA A 32 -6.11 14.93 -3.53
C ALA A 32 -6.43 14.18 -4.84
N LYS A 33 -7.71 13.93 -5.17
CA LYS A 33 -8.13 13.14 -6.36
C LYS A 33 -7.71 13.76 -7.70
N SER A 34 -7.49 15.07 -7.76
CA SER A 34 -7.20 15.77 -9.02
C SER A 34 -5.81 15.48 -9.59
N LYS A 35 -4.84 15.07 -8.76
CA LYS A 35 -3.47 14.75 -9.20
C LYS A 35 -3.32 13.28 -9.63
N ASP A 36 -4.12 12.39 -9.02
CA ASP A 36 -4.05 10.94 -9.25
C ASP A 36 -4.83 10.50 -10.51
N ALA A 37 -5.84 11.27 -10.94
CA ALA A 37 -6.59 11.01 -12.17
C ALA A 37 -5.70 11.00 -13.45
N SER A 38 -4.51 11.61 -13.40
CA SER A 38 -3.53 11.61 -14.50
C SER A 38 -2.63 10.36 -14.52
N ALA A 39 -2.72 9.47 -13.52
CA ALA A 39 -1.83 8.32 -13.41
C ALA A 39 -2.32 7.08 -14.16
N ILE A 40 -3.60 7.03 -14.56
CA ILE A 40 -4.21 5.88 -15.25
C ILE A 40 -4.71 6.34 -16.61
N ASP A 41 -4.28 5.65 -17.66
CA ASP A 41 -4.72 5.88 -19.03
C ASP A 41 -5.46 4.64 -19.56
N ASN A 42 -6.78 4.77 -19.74
CA ASN A 42 -7.67 3.71 -20.20
C ASN A 42 -7.54 3.40 -21.69
N THR A 43 -6.78 4.21 -22.44
CA THR A 43 -6.52 3.97 -23.88
C THR A 43 -5.33 3.04 -24.11
N LEU A 44 -4.52 2.79 -23.08
CA LEU A 44 -3.37 1.89 -23.15
C LEU A 44 -3.80 0.41 -23.18
N PRO A 45 -3.04 -0.45 -23.87
CA PRO A 45 -3.29 -1.88 -23.84
C PRO A 45 -3.15 -2.43 -22.41
N PRO A 46 -3.91 -3.46 -22.02
CA PRO A 46 -3.85 -4.03 -20.67
C PRO A 46 -2.43 -4.45 -20.27
N HIS A 47 -1.72 -5.16 -21.15
CA HIS A 47 -0.36 -5.60 -20.89
C HIS A 47 0.59 -5.16 -22.01
N PRO A 48 1.78 -4.60 -21.70
CA PRO A 48 2.71 -4.12 -22.72
C PRO A 48 3.37 -5.27 -23.50
N ASN A 49 3.57 -6.43 -22.85
CA ASN A 49 4.43 -7.51 -23.38
C ASN A 49 3.73 -8.87 -23.56
N ILE A 50 2.42 -8.99 -23.28
CA ILE A 50 1.68 -10.26 -23.32
C ILE A 50 0.43 -10.03 -24.17
N ALA A 51 0.16 -10.92 -25.12
CA ALA A 51 -1.00 -10.81 -25.98
C ALA A 51 -2.30 -10.98 -25.18
N ALA A 52 -3.38 -10.29 -25.57
CA ALA A 52 -4.64 -10.30 -24.82
C ALA A 52 -5.24 -11.70 -24.62
N SER A 53 -5.11 -12.60 -25.61
CA SER A 53 -5.59 -13.99 -25.52
C SER A 53 -4.78 -14.83 -24.51
N GLU A 54 -3.46 -14.63 -24.47
CA GLU A 54 -2.56 -15.28 -23.53
C GLU A 54 -2.79 -14.74 -22.12
N LEU A 55 -2.93 -13.42 -21.98
CA LEU A 55 -3.23 -12.75 -20.73
C LEU A 55 -4.53 -13.27 -20.11
N SER A 56 -5.59 -13.41 -20.91
CA SER A 56 -6.88 -13.96 -20.44
C SER A 56 -6.76 -15.41 -19.95
N THR A 57 -5.92 -16.22 -20.61
CA THR A 57 -5.64 -17.60 -20.18
C THR A 57 -4.92 -17.63 -18.84
N LEU A 58 -3.89 -16.78 -18.68
CA LEU A 58 -3.14 -16.64 -17.42
C LEU A 58 -4.02 -16.14 -16.27
N GLU A 59 -4.89 -15.16 -16.54
CA GLU A 59 -5.84 -14.67 -15.54
C GLU A 59 -6.86 -15.73 -15.13
N ALA A 60 -7.34 -16.54 -16.06
CA ALA A 60 -8.25 -17.66 -15.75
C ALA A 60 -7.56 -18.70 -14.85
N GLN A 61 -6.36 -19.15 -15.23
CA GLN A 61 -5.56 -20.08 -14.41
C GLN A 61 -5.31 -19.53 -13.00
N GLN A 62 -4.95 -18.26 -12.91
CA GLN A 62 -4.72 -17.60 -11.63
C GLN A 62 -5.99 -17.50 -10.77
N ASN A 63 -7.12 -17.14 -11.38
CA ASN A 63 -8.39 -17.04 -10.66
C ASN A 63 -8.83 -18.42 -10.13
N ASP A 64 -8.55 -19.50 -10.86
CA ASP A 64 -8.82 -20.86 -10.40
C ASP A 64 -7.95 -21.26 -9.21
N ILE A 65 -6.66 -20.88 -9.22
CA ILE A 65 -5.76 -21.06 -8.06
C ILE A 65 -6.32 -20.32 -6.83
N VAL A 66 -6.64 -19.04 -6.97
CA VAL A 66 -7.16 -18.22 -5.86
C VAL A 66 -8.49 -18.76 -5.34
N ARG A 67 -9.38 -19.20 -6.24
CA ARG A 67 -10.68 -19.80 -5.87
C ARG A 67 -10.50 -21.06 -5.05
N ARG A 68 -9.59 -21.97 -5.45
CA ARG A 68 -9.30 -23.19 -4.67
C ARG A 68 -8.82 -22.85 -3.25
N ILE A 69 -7.84 -21.96 -3.13
CA ILE A 69 -7.28 -21.58 -1.83
C ILE A 69 -8.30 -20.84 -0.94
N SER A 70 -9.23 -20.11 -1.55
CA SER A 70 -10.33 -19.46 -0.81
C SER A 70 -11.33 -20.47 -0.24
N THR A 71 -11.47 -21.65 -0.86
CA THR A 71 -12.37 -22.70 -0.39
C THR A 71 -11.71 -23.67 0.59
N SER A 72 -10.40 -23.87 0.48
CA SER A 72 -9.63 -24.72 1.39
C SER A 72 -8.26 -24.10 1.60
N SER A 73 -7.93 -23.83 2.87
CA SER A 73 -6.69 -23.14 3.26
C SER A 73 -5.72 -24.11 3.95
N SER A 74 -5.73 -25.38 3.56
CA SER A 74 -4.77 -26.35 4.08
C SER A 74 -3.36 -26.00 3.60
N ILE A 75 -2.35 -26.28 4.42
CA ILE A 75 -0.95 -26.01 4.08
C ILE A 75 -0.55 -26.78 2.81
N GLN A 76 -1.04 -28.01 2.63
CA GLN A 76 -0.75 -28.80 1.43
C GLN A 76 -1.28 -28.15 0.16
N GLU A 77 -2.48 -27.58 0.20
CA GLU A 77 -3.05 -26.89 -0.96
C GLU A 77 -2.35 -25.56 -1.25
N ILE A 78 -1.99 -24.81 -0.20
CA ILE A 78 -1.19 -23.60 -0.37
C ILE A 78 0.17 -23.93 -1.02
N ASP A 79 0.82 -25.00 -0.61
CA ASP A 79 2.09 -25.45 -1.21
C ASP A 79 1.94 -25.90 -2.66
N ALA A 80 0.86 -26.61 -2.99
CA ALA A 80 0.55 -26.99 -4.37
C ALA A 80 0.32 -25.73 -5.24
N ALA A 81 -0.45 -24.76 -4.74
CA ALA A 81 -0.73 -23.51 -5.44
C ALA A 81 0.53 -22.64 -5.62
N ILE A 82 1.44 -22.61 -4.64
CA ILE A 82 2.74 -21.94 -4.80
C ILE A 82 3.55 -22.61 -5.91
N THR A 83 3.57 -23.94 -5.95
CA THR A 83 4.28 -24.71 -7.00
C THR A 83 3.70 -24.43 -8.39
N GLU A 84 2.37 -24.29 -8.51
CA GLU A 84 1.73 -23.90 -9.77
C GLU A 84 2.10 -22.47 -10.19
N LEU A 85 2.13 -21.51 -9.25
CA LEU A 85 2.57 -20.14 -9.53
C LEU A 85 4.07 -20.07 -9.86
N ASP A 86 4.91 -20.92 -9.28
CA ASP A 86 6.33 -21.01 -9.61
C ASP A 86 6.51 -21.34 -11.11
N ARG A 87 5.75 -22.32 -11.63
CA ARG A 87 5.76 -22.67 -13.06
C ARG A 87 5.29 -21.51 -13.94
N ILE A 88 4.21 -20.83 -13.55
CA ILE A 88 3.71 -19.66 -14.30
C ILE A 88 4.78 -18.56 -14.35
N VAL A 89 5.51 -18.33 -13.27
CA VAL A 89 6.61 -17.33 -13.24
C VAL A 89 7.79 -17.75 -14.10
N GLU A 90 8.11 -19.04 -14.16
CA GLU A 90 9.16 -19.59 -15.02
C GLU A 90 8.81 -19.45 -16.51
N GLU A 91 7.57 -19.77 -16.88
CA GLU A 91 7.07 -19.70 -18.26
C GLU A 91 6.82 -18.25 -18.71
N HIS A 92 6.30 -17.40 -17.81
CA HIS A 92 5.93 -16.01 -18.09
C HIS A 92 6.58 -15.05 -17.08
N PRO A 93 7.91 -14.83 -17.15
CA PRO A 93 8.65 -14.04 -16.15
C PRO A 93 8.25 -12.55 -16.09
N ASN A 94 7.53 -12.06 -17.09
CA ASN A 94 7.00 -10.70 -17.16
C ASN A 94 5.55 -10.57 -16.67
N TYR A 95 4.90 -11.67 -16.28
CA TYR A 95 3.53 -11.65 -15.77
C TYR A 95 3.49 -11.22 -14.30
N ALA A 96 3.37 -9.90 -14.08
CA ALA A 96 3.48 -9.28 -12.76
C ALA A 96 2.46 -9.82 -11.73
N SER A 97 1.27 -10.21 -12.18
CA SER A 97 0.20 -10.72 -11.31
C SER A 97 0.55 -12.04 -10.61
N ALA A 98 1.32 -12.93 -11.26
CA ALA A 98 1.75 -14.17 -10.62
C ALA A 98 2.63 -13.91 -9.39
N TYR A 99 3.51 -12.90 -9.45
CA TYR A 99 4.34 -12.52 -8.31
C TYR A 99 3.51 -11.98 -7.13
N ILE A 100 2.45 -11.19 -7.38
CA ILE A 100 1.55 -10.72 -6.31
C ILE A 100 0.87 -11.90 -5.62
N ASN A 101 0.30 -12.82 -6.40
CA ASN A 101 -0.38 -13.97 -5.85
C ASN A 101 0.57 -14.90 -5.10
N ARG A 102 1.79 -15.08 -5.60
CA ARG A 102 2.82 -15.86 -4.91
C ARG A 102 3.19 -15.23 -3.58
N ALA A 103 3.37 -13.90 -3.52
CA ALA A 103 3.59 -13.20 -2.26
C ALA A 103 2.42 -13.35 -1.28
N MET A 104 1.18 -13.31 -1.78
CA MET A 104 -0.02 -13.55 -0.97
C MET A 104 -0.05 -14.97 -0.40
N LEU A 105 0.18 -16.00 -1.22
CA LEU A 105 0.18 -17.39 -0.77
C LEU A 105 1.33 -17.67 0.21
N LEU A 106 2.51 -17.10 -0.02
CA LEU A 106 3.63 -17.18 0.92
C LEU A 106 3.27 -16.54 2.27
N ARG A 107 2.60 -15.38 2.26
CA ARG A 107 2.10 -14.76 3.50
C ARG A 107 1.08 -15.65 4.20
N MET A 108 0.10 -16.18 3.46
CA MET A 108 -0.92 -17.08 4.00
C MET A 108 -0.31 -18.34 4.61
N LYS A 109 0.70 -18.93 3.94
CA LYS A 109 1.46 -20.08 4.46
C LYS A 109 2.12 -19.74 5.79
N LEU A 110 2.86 -18.62 5.85
CA LEU A 110 3.49 -18.18 7.09
C LEU A 110 2.47 -17.96 8.19
N GLU A 111 1.37 -17.26 7.89
CA GLU A 111 0.30 -16.93 8.84
C GLU A 111 -0.41 -18.19 9.38
N SER A 112 -0.69 -19.19 8.54
CA SER A 112 -1.30 -20.47 8.95
C SER A 112 -0.46 -21.28 9.94
N GLN A 113 0.84 -21.00 10.03
CA GLN A 113 1.78 -21.69 10.91
C GLN A 113 2.06 -20.92 12.19
N LEU A 114 1.47 -19.74 12.39
CA LEU A 114 1.67 -18.92 13.58
C LEU A 114 0.81 -19.39 14.75
N THR A 115 1.36 -19.27 15.95
CA THR A 115 0.59 -19.31 17.20
C THR A 115 0.11 -17.91 17.58
N ALA A 116 -0.82 -17.79 18.55
CA ALA A 116 -1.42 -16.51 18.95
C ALA A 116 -0.41 -15.43 19.41
N ALA A 117 0.78 -15.84 19.89
CA ALA A 117 1.83 -14.93 20.34
C ALA A 117 2.86 -14.59 19.25
N GLN A 118 2.73 -15.16 18.05
CA GLN A 118 3.70 -15.01 16.96
C GLN A 118 3.15 -14.11 15.84
N HIS A 119 4.07 -13.48 15.13
CA HIS A 119 3.80 -12.74 13.90
C HIS A 119 4.75 -13.24 12.80
N ILE A 120 4.46 -12.95 11.53
CA ILE A 120 5.28 -13.41 10.41
C ILE A 120 6.77 -13.03 10.54
N PHE A 121 7.08 -11.90 11.18
CA PHE A 121 8.46 -11.46 11.42
C PHE A 121 9.17 -12.14 12.59
N THR A 122 8.54 -13.07 13.32
CA THR A 122 9.25 -13.98 14.23
C THR A 122 9.95 -15.12 13.48
N ARG A 123 9.62 -15.31 12.20
CA ARG A 123 10.25 -16.29 11.31
C ARG A 123 11.59 -15.79 10.82
N SER A 124 12.39 -16.70 10.25
CA SER A 124 13.70 -16.33 9.72
C SER A 124 13.58 -15.32 8.58
N THR A 125 14.57 -14.44 8.43
CA THR A 125 14.60 -13.48 7.32
C THR A 125 14.52 -14.19 5.96
N SER A 126 15.10 -15.39 5.82
CA SER A 126 15.01 -16.21 4.61
C SER A 126 13.59 -16.65 4.25
N GLU A 127 12.70 -16.82 5.22
CA GLU A 127 11.30 -17.18 4.99
C GLU A 127 10.45 -15.97 4.61
N VAL A 128 10.78 -14.78 5.15
CA VAL A 128 10.01 -13.55 4.94
C VAL A 128 10.47 -12.78 3.68
N GLN A 129 11.77 -12.82 3.37
CA GLN A 129 12.37 -12.10 2.24
C GLN A 129 11.72 -12.41 0.88
N PRO A 130 11.29 -13.65 0.58
CA PRO A 130 10.59 -13.94 -0.66
C PRO A 130 9.30 -13.13 -0.86
N LEU A 131 8.59 -12.73 0.20
CA LEU A 131 7.38 -11.89 0.09
C LEU A 131 7.75 -10.52 -0.50
N PHE A 132 8.74 -9.85 0.10
CA PHE A 132 9.22 -8.54 -0.36
C PHE A 132 9.81 -8.61 -1.77
N THR A 133 10.52 -9.70 -2.07
CA THR A 133 11.13 -9.91 -3.40
C THR A 133 10.05 -10.02 -4.48
N ASN A 134 9.02 -10.84 -4.27
CA ASN A 134 7.92 -10.99 -5.22
C ASN A 134 7.13 -9.68 -5.39
N LEU A 135 6.80 -8.98 -4.30
CA LEU A 135 6.09 -7.69 -4.38
C LEU A 135 6.92 -6.63 -5.12
N SER A 136 8.22 -6.55 -4.83
CA SER A 136 9.12 -5.61 -5.51
C SER A 136 9.27 -5.93 -6.99
N ARG A 137 9.29 -7.23 -7.35
CA ARG A 137 9.31 -7.67 -8.75
C ARG A 137 8.02 -7.29 -9.48
N ALA A 138 6.85 -7.49 -8.86
CA ALA A 138 5.56 -7.09 -9.43
C ALA A 138 5.48 -5.59 -9.69
N ILE A 139 5.94 -4.78 -8.72
CA ILE A 139 6.01 -3.32 -8.87
C ILE A 139 6.93 -2.95 -10.04
N HIS A 140 8.14 -3.51 -10.07
CA HIS A 140 9.10 -3.21 -11.14
C HIS A 140 8.55 -3.55 -12.53
N LEU A 141 7.93 -4.72 -12.70
CA LEU A 141 7.35 -5.14 -13.98
C LEU A 141 6.16 -4.28 -14.43
N SER A 142 5.45 -3.67 -13.48
CA SER A 142 4.24 -2.89 -13.77
C SER A 142 4.51 -1.39 -13.90
N LEU A 143 5.65 -0.90 -13.40
CA LEU A 143 6.03 0.50 -13.55
C LEU A 143 6.39 0.82 -15.02
N PRO A 144 6.05 2.03 -15.48
CA PRO A 144 6.36 2.47 -16.83
C PRO A 144 7.89 2.69 -17.00
N PHE A 145 8.45 2.17 -18.09
CA PHE A 145 9.89 2.26 -18.38
C PHE A 145 10.37 3.70 -18.65
N SER A 146 9.51 4.55 -19.20
CA SER A 146 9.90 5.90 -19.66
C SER A 146 10.12 6.88 -18.51
N SER A 147 9.28 6.83 -17.48
CA SER A 147 9.36 7.69 -16.30
C SER A 147 8.50 7.14 -15.18
N PRO A 148 8.94 7.14 -13.90
CA PRO A 148 8.11 6.73 -12.77
C PRO A 148 6.78 7.48 -12.64
N THR A 149 6.67 8.67 -13.23
CA THR A 149 5.47 9.51 -13.21
C THR A 149 4.55 9.33 -14.40
N ALA A 150 4.94 8.52 -15.40
CA ALA A 150 4.12 8.31 -16.59
C ALA A 150 2.80 7.60 -16.25
N PRO A 151 1.72 7.84 -17.03
CA PRO A 151 0.49 7.08 -16.91
C PRO A 151 0.69 5.59 -17.20
N VAL A 152 -0.14 4.75 -16.60
CA VAL A 152 -0.13 3.29 -16.79
C VAL A 152 -1.51 2.79 -17.21
N SER A 153 -1.58 1.59 -17.77
CA SER A 153 -2.87 0.95 -18.09
C SER A 153 -3.66 0.63 -16.82
N GLU A 154 -4.98 0.43 -16.96
CA GLU A 154 -5.84 0.02 -15.82
C GLU A 154 -5.35 -1.28 -15.16
N TYR A 155 -4.90 -2.22 -15.97
CA TYR A 155 -4.32 -3.48 -15.50
C TYR A 155 -3.05 -3.23 -14.66
N GLN A 156 -2.10 -2.45 -15.18
CA GLN A 156 -0.88 -2.08 -14.43
C GLN A 156 -1.22 -1.35 -13.13
N ALA A 157 -2.19 -0.42 -13.17
CA ALA A 157 -2.65 0.32 -12.00
C ALA A 157 -3.17 -0.63 -10.92
N LYS A 158 -3.97 -1.65 -11.28
CA LYS A 158 -4.49 -2.66 -10.34
C LYS A 158 -3.36 -3.46 -9.67
N ILE A 159 -2.36 -3.87 -10.44
CA ILE A 159 -1.20 -4.61 -9.94
C ILE A 159 -0.36 -3.72 -9.02
N LEU A 160 -0.02 -2.50 -9.44
CA LEU A 160 0.73 -1.53 -8.64
C LEU A 160 0.02 -1.23 -7.33
N ARG A 161 -1.28 -0.94 -7.39
CA ARG A 161 -2.14 -0.71 -6.22
C ARG A 161 -2.00 -1.85 -5.20
N THR A 162 -2.21 -3.07 -5.66
CA THR A 162 -2.20 -4.26 -4.80
C THR A 162 -0.81 -4.53 -4.21
N ALA A 163 0.24 -4.44 -5.04
CA ALA A 163 1.59 -4.72 -4.59
C ALA A 163 2.12 -3.67 -3.61
N TYR A 164 1.86 -2.38 -3.88
CA TYR A 164 2.22 -1.30 -2.97
C TYR A 164 1.47 -1.41 -1.66
N SER A 165 0.14 -1.57 -1.66
CA SER A 165 -0.64 -1.69 -0.42
C SER A 165 -0.20 -2.90 0.41
N HIS A 166 0.09 -4.03 -0.24
CA HIS A 166 0.56 -5.23 0.46
C HIS A 166 1.96 -5.01 1.06
N ARG A 167 2.90 -4.42 0.31
CA ARG A 167 4.26 -4.18 0.83
C ARG A 167 4.27 -3.12 1.95
N ALA A 168 3.45 -2.08 1.81
CA ALA A 168 3.23 -1.07 2.84
C ALA A 168 2.70 -1.69 4.15
N TYR A 169 1.69 -2.57 4.04
CA TYR A 169 1.16 -3.30 5.19
C TYR A 169 2.23 -4.13 5.90
N LEU A 170 3.12 -4.80 5.15
CA LEU A 170 4.21 -5.58 5.74
C LEU A 170 5.20 -4.69 6.49
N TYR A 171 5.60 -3.55 5.92
CA TYR A 171 6.48 -2.61 6.62
C TYR A 171 5.84 -2.04 7.89
N LEU A 172 4.56 -1.65 7.82
CA LEU A 172 3.84 -1.15 8.98
C LEU A 172 3.74 -2.22 10.07
N LYS A 173 3.38 -3.47 9.72
CA LYS A 173 3.30 -4.59 10.66
C LYS A 173 4.66 -4.89 11.29
N ALA A 174 5.77 -4.77 10.54
CA ALA A 174 7.12 -4.91 11.09
C ALA A 174 7.43 -3.80 12.11
N ALA A 175 7.10 -2.55 11.78
CA ALA A 175 7.28 -1.40 12.67
C ALA A 175 6.45 -1.52 13.98
N GLU A 176 5.20 -1.99 13.88
CA GLU A 176 4.30 -2.18 15.03
C GLU A 176 4.76 -3.33 15.94
N THR A 177 5.30 -4.39 15.37
CA THR A 177 5.81 -5.54 16.12
C THR A 177 7.21 -5.32 16.70
N GLY A 178 7.86 -4.19 16.38
CA GLY A 178 9.23 -3.89 16.79
C GLY A 178 10.27 -4.83 16.16
N ALA A 179 9.90 -5.52 15.07
CA ALA A 179 10.80 -6.41 14.37
C ALA A 179 11.82 -5.60 13.55
N SER A 180 13.11 -5.90 13.72
CA SER A 180 14.14 -5.35 12.83
C SER A 180 14.13 -6.15 11.52
N LEU A 181 13.69 -5.51 10.45
CA LEU A 181 13.71 -6.08 9.11
C LEU A 181 14.94 -5.56 8.38
N GLN A 182 15.91 -6.43 8.07
CA GLN A 182 17.15 -6.06 7.38
C GLN A 182 17.98 -4.96 8.09
N GLY A 183 17.88 -4.85 9.41
CA GLY A 183 18.57 -3.81 10.19
C GLY A 183 17.87 -2.45 10.19
N LEU A 184 16.70 -2.34 9.57
CA LEU A 184 15.91 -1.11 9.58
C LEU A 184 15.27 -0.88 10.95
N GLU A 185 15.26 0.37 11.38
CA GLU A 185 14.58 0.83 12.58
C GLU A 185 13.09 1.07 12.33
N LYS A 186 12.33 1.21 13.43
CA LYS A 186 10.88 1.47 13.38
C LYS A 186 10.53 2.67 12.51
N SER A 187 11.26 3.79 12.64
CA SER A 187 10.98 5.01 11.89
C SER A 187 11.20 4.82 10.39
N GLU A 188 12.24 4.09 9.99
CA GLU A 188 12.55 3.80 8.59
C GLU A 188 11.48 2.89 7.98
N LEU A 189 11.01 1.90 8.74
CA LEU A 189 9.90 1.03 8.33
C LEU A 189 8.59 1.81 8.17
N GLU A 190 8.28 2.74 9.07
CA GLU A 190 7.11 3.62 8.94
C GLU A 190 7.22 4.53 7.70
N GLU A 191 8.41 5.05 7.40
CA GLU A 191 8.66 5.84 6.19
C GLU A 191 8.46 5.01 4.92
N LEU A 192 9.01 3.79 4.87
CA LEU A 192 8.82 2.87 3.75
C LEU A 192 7.34 2.49 3.57
N ALA A 193 6.62 2.27 4.68
CA ALA A 193 5.18 2.02 4.65
C ALA A 193 4.41 3.22 4.07
N SER A 194 4.69 4.43 4.55
CA SER A 194 4.05 5.67 4.07
C SER A 194 4.29 5.90 2.58
N LYS A 195 5.53 5.66 2.12
CA LYS A 195 5.91 5.76 0.71
C LYS A 195 5.15 4.77 -0.18
N ASP A 196 5.05 3.52 0.24
CA ASP A 196 4.32 2.52 -0.54
C ASP A 196 2.81 2.77 -0.51
N PHE A 197 2.24 3.18 0.63
CA PHE A 197 0.84 3.60 0.70
C PHE A 197 0.55 4.80 -0.22
N ALA A 198 1.46 5.77 -0.32
CA ALA A 198 1.37 6.85 -1.29
C ALA A 198 1.42 6.33 -2.74
N GLY A 199 2.28 5.34 -2.99
CA GLY A 199 2.36 4.64 -4.27
C GLY A 199 1.03 3.99 -4.66
N ALA A 200 0.37 3.28 -3.74
CA ALA A 200 -0.94 2.69 -3.98
C ALA A 200 -2.06 3.75 -4.14
N ALA A 201 -2.02 4.81 -3.32
CA ALA A 201 -2.96 5.93 -3.39
C ALA A 201 -2.97 6.59 -4.77
N ARG A 202 -1.77 6.78 -5.36
CA ARG A 202 -1.61 7.33 -6.71
C ARG A 202 -2.36 6.53 -7.78
N TYR A 203 -2.50 5.22 -7.58
CA TYR A 203 -3.24 4.34 -8.50
C TYR A 203 -4.67 4.07 -8.03
N GLY A 204 -5.24 4.92 -7.17
CA GLY A 204 -6.65 4.94 -6.80
C GLY A 204 -7.05 4.09 -5.58
N ASP A 205 -6.11 3.74 -4.70
CA ASP A 205 -6.46 3.11 -3.41
C ASP A 205 -6.80 4.18 -2.35
N GLU A 206 -8.07 4.32 -2.04
CA GLU A 206 -8.54 5.31 -1.06
C GLU A 206 -8.10 4.97 0.36
N VAL A 207 -8.03 3.68 0.72
CA VAL A 207 -7.59 3.22 2.05
C VAL A 207 -6.10 3.48 2.19
N ALA A 208 -5.30 3.12 1.16
CA ALA A 208 -3.87 3.40 1.18
C ALA A 208 -3.58 4.90 1.29
N ARG A 209 -4.42 5.76 0.70
CA ARG A 209 -4.23 7.20 0.85
C ARG A 209 -4.39 7.68 2.28
N GLU A 210 -5.42 7.22 2.98
CA GLU A 210 -5.60 7.53 4.41
C GLU A 210 -4.39 7.00 5.20
N MET A 211 -4.01 5.75 4.95
CA MET A 211 -2.87 5.11 5.61
C MET A 211 -1.55 5.82 5.32
N SER A 212 -1.35 6.37 4.12
CA SER A 212 -0.15 7.13 3.76
C SER A 212 0.03 8.36 4.65
N VAL A 213 -1.05 9.08 4.93
CA VAL A 213 -1.03 10.23 5.83
C VAL A 213 -0.78 9.80 7.27
N ARG A 214 -1.50 8.78 7.74
CA ARG A 214 -1.39 8.27 9.12
C ARG A 214 -0.01 7.69 9.45
N THR A 215 0.67 7.12 8.45
CA THR A 215 2.01 6.55 8.62
C THR A 215 3.14 7.54 8.34
N ASN A 216 2.83 8.75 7.86
CA ASN A 216 3.84 9.76 7.54
C ASN A 216 4.44 10.34 8.84
N PRO A 217 5.77 10.16 9.09
CA PRO A 217 6.41 10.62 10.31
C PRO A 217 6.34 12.15 10.47
N TYR A 218 6.42 12.89 9.37
CA TYR A 218 6.28 14.35 9.38
C TYR A 218 4.87 14.78 9.78
N ALA A 219 3.84 14.14 9.23
CA ALA A 219 2.45 14.44 9.58
C ALA A 219 2.18 14.16 11.08
N LYS A 220 2.70 13.04 11.61
CA LYS A 220 2.63 12.71 13.04
C LYS A 220 3.32 13.77 13.91
N MET A 221 4.52 14.20 13.52
CA MET A 221 5.30 15.20 14.26
C MET A 221 4.60 16.56 14.26
N CYS A 222 4.18 17.05 13.09
CA CYS A 222 3.42 18.30 12.97
C CYS A 222 2.13 18.26 13.80
N GLY A 223 1.37 17.17 13.70
CA GLY A 223 0.15 16.99 14.49
C GLY A 223 0.42 16.93 16.01
N ALA A 224 1.55 16.36 16.45
CA ALA A 224 1.94 16.38 17.85
C ALA A 224 2.32 17.80 18.34
N ILE A 225 3.10 18.55 17.55
CA ILE A 225 3.50 19.93 17.85
C ILE A 225 2.26 20.82 17.97
N VAL A 226 1.36 20.77 16.99
CA VAL A 226 0.13 21.58 16.98
C VAL A 226 -0.77 21.23 18.17
N ARG A 227 -0.97 19.94 18.46
CA ARG A 227 -1.77 19.51 19.61
C ARG A 227 -1.19 19.96 20.94
N ASN A 228 0.14 19.98 21.08
CA ASN A 228 0.79 20.49 22.30
C ASN A 228 0.60 22.01 22.43
N ALA A 229 0.83 22.76 21.35
CA ALA A 229 0.63 24.21 21.35
C ALA A 229 -0.83 24.59 21.71
N LEU A 230 -1.83 23.90 21.14
CA LEU A 230 -3.24 24.14 21.46
C LEU A 230 -3.57 23.82 22.93
N LYS A 231 -2.98 22.77 23.50
CA LYS A 231 -3.15 22.44 24.93
C LYS A 231 -2.57 23.52 25.83
N GLU A 232 -1.40 24.05 25.48
CA GLU A 232 -0.75 25.13 26.23
C GLU A 232 -1.62 26.39 26.24
N GLU A 233 -2.14 26.82 25.08
CA GLU A 233 -3.05 27.97 24.97
C GLU A 233 -4.34 27.78 25.79
N MET A 234 -5.00 26.62 25.69
CA MET A 234 -6.21 26.33 26.48
C MET A 234 -5.96 26.30 28.00
N SER A 235 -4.74 25.96 28.41
CA SER A 235 -4.35 25.98 29.83
C SER A 235 -3.92 27.37 30.33
N ALA A 236 -3.54 28.28 29.42
CA ALA A 236 -3.16 29.65 29.74
C ALA A 236 -4.38 30.59 29.87
N GLU A 237 -5.52 30.20 29.30
CA GLU A 237 -6.80 30.93 29.38
C GLU A 237 -7.72 30.51 30.56
N ALA A 238 -7.32 29.50 31.34
CA ALA A 238 -8.05 28.98 32.52
C ALA A 238 -7.44 29.48 33.84
#